data_AF-A0A7J5J9R3-F1
#
_entry.id   AF-A0A7J5J9R3-F1
#
_cell.length_a   1.000
_cell.length_b   1.000
_cell.length_c   1.000
_cell.angle_alpha   90.00
_cell.angle_beta   90.00
_cell.angle_gamma   90.00
#
_symmetry.space_group_name_H-M   'P 1'
#
loop_
_entity.id
_entity.type
_entity.pdbx_description
1 polymer ?
#
loop_
_entity_poly.entity_id
_entity_poly.type
_entity_poly.pdbx_seq_one_letter_code
_entity_poly.pdbx_strand_id
1 'polypeptide(L)'
;YGQIIYNKAPVMMVKLVESMGKEAFREGIQEYLKTYAYANATWDDLIQILDSKTEQDLAAFSDVWVNQKGMPIIKFEISDKQLTIHQQDPYQRGLNWPQKFNITLCGTRDTTIEASLTDSLCRITLPFTPTRILPNTDGRGYGLFVPDNNSLHWLLEHWQEIDNETTRQAVLMMMHENYQAKGIPNTAWMNALLNGIHCEKNPLIASTLTNYLSSPLQEISSAERDKIENELYKLSHSHPIPSCRIQLLRLLITEAASPTMIQCLYSLWETERVQQLNERDYTTLAYELALRIPEQGKEILQTQRQRIHNPDRLRQFDFISRAMTADTLKLDSLFRSLLQAENRRIEPWA
;
A
#
# COMPACT_ATOMS: atom_id res chain seq x y z
N TYR A 1 -4.76 17.76 4.27
CA TYR A 1 -5.81 16.88 3.72
C TYR A 1 -5.41 15.43 3.96
N GLY A 2 -6.33 14.58 4.42
CA GLY A 2 -6.03 13.20 4.84
C GLY A 2 -6.15 12.17 3.71
N GLN A 3 -5.63 10.96 3.93
CA GLN A 3 -5.59 9.88 2.94
C GLN A 3 -6.99 9.41 2.47
N ILE A 4 -8.03 9.56 3.28
CA ILE A 4 -9.41 9.18 2.92
C ILE A 4 -9.88 9.95 1.68
N ILE A 5 -9.57 11.24 1.59
CA ILE A 5 -9.99 12.11 0.49
C ILE A 5 -9.35 11.68 -0.83
N TYR A 6 -8.10 11.22 -0.81
CA TYR A 6 -7.37 10.86 -2.03
C TYR A 6 -7.52 9.39 -2.42
N ASN A 7 -7.79 8.49 -1.47
CA ASN A 7 -7.80 7.05 -1.74
C ASN A 7 -9.23 6.47 -1.85
N LYS A 8 -10.19 6.92 -1.04
CA LYS A 8 -11.58 6.41 -1.09
C LYS A 8 -12.40 7.11 -2.18
N ALA A 9 -12.24 8.43 -2.34
CA ALA A 9 -13.07 9.21 -3.25
C ALA A 9 -12.97 8.72 -4.71
N PRO A 10 -11.78 8.41 -5.28
CA PRO A 10 -11.72 7.89 -6.65
C PRO A 10 -12.46 6.56 -6.82
N VAL A 11 -12.37 5.65 -5.84
CA VAL A 11 -13.09 4.37 -5.86
C VAL A 11 -14.60 4.60 -5.84
N MET A 12 -15.07 5.46 -4.93
CA MET A 12 -16.48 5.84 -4.85
C MET A 12 -16.97 6.44 -6.18
N MET A 13 -16.20 7.34 -6.79
CA MET A 13 -16.57 7.94 -8.09
C MET A 13 -16.66 6.89 -9.20
N VAL A 14 -15.78 5.89 -9.21
CA VAL A 14 -15.89 4.76 -10.15
C VAL A 14 -17.17 3.97 -9.90
N LYS A 15 -17.52 3.66 -8.65
CA LYS A 15 -18.76 2.94 -8.31
C LYS A 15 -20.02 3.74 -8.67
N LEU A 16 -19.97 5.05 -8.50
CA LEU A 16 -21.04 5.96 -8.92
C LEU A 16 -21.25 5.90 -10.44
N VAL A 17 -20.16 6.00 -11.22
CA VAL A 17 -20.20 5.89 -12.69
C VAL A 17 -20.66 4.51 -13.15
N GLU A 18 -20.24 3.44 -12.47
CA GLU A 18 -20.70 2.06 -12.75
C GLU A 18 -22.20 1.88 -12.51
N SER A 19 -22.75 2.57 -11.50
CA SER A 19 -24.17 2.52 -11.14
C SER A 19 -25.04 3.29 -12.12
N MET A 20 -24.70 4.55 -12.42
CA MET A 20 -25.53 5.42 -13.24
C MET A 20 -25.24 5.35 -14.76
N GLY A 21 -24.06 4.86 -15.13
CA GLY A 21 -23.58 4.84 -16.51
C GLY A 21 -22.80 6.08 -16.93
N LYS A 22 -21.84 5.91 -17.84
CA LYS A 22 -20.87 6.95 -18.24
C LYS A 22 -21.52 8.18 -18.87
N GLU A 23 -22.57 7.99 -19.68
CA GLU A 23 -23.20 9.10 -20.40
C GLU A 23 -24.06 9.95 -19.46
N ALA A 24 -24.91 9.33 -18.63
CA ALA A 24 -25.68 10.04 -17.60
C ALA A 24 -24.76 10.79 -16.62
N PHE A 25 -23.65 10.16 -16.21
CA PHE A 25 -22.65 10.84 -15.36
C PHE A 25 -22.04 12.06 -16.06
N ARG A 26 -21.64 11.92 -17.33
CA ARG A 26 -21.04 13.01 -18.11
C ARG A 26 -22.02 14.18 -18.25
N GLU A 27 -23.27 13.91 -18.59
CA GLU A 27 -24.32 14.93 -18.70
C GLU A 27 -24.55 15.63 -17.36
N GLY A 28 -24.66 14.87 -16.27
CA GLY A 28 -24.83 15.43 -14.93
C GLY A 28 -23.65 16.30 -14.48
N ILE A 29 -22.41 15.90 -14.75
CA ILE A 29 -21.23 16.74 -14.47
C ILE A 29 -21.22 18.02 -15.31
N GLN A 30 -21.59 17.94 -16.59
CA GLN A 30 -21.69 19.13 -17.44
C GLN A 30 -22.73 20.11 -16.92
N GLU A 31 -23.88 19.61 -16.45
CA GLU A 31 -24.91 20.42 -15.83
C GLU A 31 -24.42 21.05 -14.52
N TYR A 32 -23.84 20.25 -13.62
CA TYR A 32 -23.26 20.73 -12.36
C TYR A 32 -22.24 21.86 -12.58
N LEU A 33 -21.30 21.69 -13.50
CA LEU A 33 -20.28 22.71 -13.80
C LEU A 33 -20.88 24.01 -14.37
N LYS A 34 -21.98 23.92 -15.14
CA LYS A 34 -22.68 25.10 -15.67
C LYS A 34 -23.50 25.79 -14.58
N THR A 35 -24.21 25.03 -13.76
CA THR A 35 -25.09 25.54 -12.70
C THR A 35 -24.30 26.29 -11.63
N TYR A 36 -23.15 25.76 -11.21
CA TYR A 36 -22.32 26.34 -10.15
C TYR A 36 -21.09 27.08 -10.68
N ALA A 37 -21.12 27.50 -11.95
CA ALA A 37 -20.02 28.25 -12.55
C ALA A 37 -19.71 29.54 -11.75
N TYR A 38 -18.46 29.71 -11.33
CA TYR A 38 -17.99 30.84 -10.53
C TYR A 38 -18.67 30.98 -9.15
N ALA A 39 -19.30 29.93 -8.66
CA ALA A 39 -19.93 29.85 -7.35
C ALA A 39 -19.35 28.70 -6.52
N ASN A 40 -19.94 28.46 -5.34
CA ASN A 40 -19.60 27.32 -4.49
C ASN A 40 -20.72 26.27 -4.60
N ALA A 41 -20.37 25.01 -4.39
CA ALA A 41 -21.30 23.89 -4.35
C ALA A 41 -20.85 22.88 -3.31
N THR A 42 -21.81 22.10 -2.82
CA THR A 42 -21.60 21.01 -1.86
C THR A 42 -21.65 19.65 -2.55
N TRP A 43 -21.35 18.58 -1.80
CA TRP A 43 -21.55 17.22 -2.28
C TRP A 43 -23.02 16.91 -2.56
N ASP A 44 -23.92 17.42 -1.73
CA ASP A 44 -25.36 17.19 -1.87
C ASP A 44 -25.91 17.88 -3.13
N ASP A 45 -25.40 19.06 -3.46
CA ASP A 45 -25.69 19.76 -4.73
C ASP A 45 -25.34 18.90 -5.96
N LEU A 46 -24.18 18.23 -5.92
CA LEU A 46 -23.77 17.32 -6.98
C LEU A 46 -24.68 16.10 -7.05
N ILE A 47 -24.93 15.45 -5.90
CA ILE A 47 -25.79 14.24 -5.85
C ILE A 47 -27.19 14.55 -6.36
N GLN A 48 -27.78 15.68 -5.99
CA GLN A 48 -29.11 16.08 -6.49
C GLN A 48 -29.16 16.17 -8.02
N ILE A 49 -28.13 16.73 -8.65
CA ILE A 49 -28.06 16.81 -10.12
C ILE A 49 -27.91 15.42 -10.72
N LEU A 50 -27.01 14.59 -10.20
CA LEU A 50 -26.76 13.25 -10.72
C LEU A 50 -27.97 12.31 -10.55
N ASP A 51 -28.66 12.40 -9.42
CA ASP A 51 -29.82 11.57 -9.07
C ASP A 51 -30.96 11.80 -10.08
N SER A 52 -31.13 13.04 -10.55
CA SER A 52 -32.10 13.37 -11.61
C SER A 52 -31.82 12.71 -12.98
N LYS A 53 -30.65 12.09 -13.17
CA LYS A 53 -30.21 11.48 -14.44
C LYS A 53 -30.23 9.94 -14.41
N THR A 54 -30.69 9.33 -13.32
CA THR A 54 -30.68 7.88 -13.18
C THR A 54 -31.90 7.39 -12.40
N GLU A 55 -32.26 6.11 -12.58
CA GLU A 55 -33.30 5.45 -11.79
C GLU A 55 -32.75 4.87 -10.47
N GLN A 56 -31.42 4.91 -10.28
CA GLN A 56 -30.77 4.44 -9.07
C GLN A 56 -30.93 5.47 -7.95
N ASP A 57 -31.06 5.00 -6.71
CA ASP A 57 -31.10 5.87 -5.51
C ASP A 57 -29.67 6.32 -5.15
N LEU A 58 -29.25 7.48 -5.68
CA LEU A 58 -27.91 8.00 -5.42
C LEU A 58 -27.78 8.63 -4.03
N ALA A 59 -28.90 8.99 -3.40
CA ALA A 59 -28.89 9.44 -2.00
C ALA A 59 -28.54 8.28 -1.06
N ALA A 60 -29.12 7.09 -1.25
CA ALA A 60 -28.75 5.90 -0.50
C ALA A 60 -27.30 5.46 -0.79
N PHE A 61 -26.86 5.54 -2.05
CA PHE A 61 -25.46 5.30 -2.40
C PHE A 61 -24.53 6.27 -1.66
N SER A 62 -24.85 7.57 -1.68
CA SER A 62 -24.08 8.63 -1.03
C SER A 62 -23.95 8.40 0.48
N ASP A 63 -25.03 7.99 1.15
CA ASP A 63 -24.97 7.69 2.58
C ASP A 63 -23.92 6.59 2.87
N VAL A 64 -24.01 5.45 2.19
CA VAL A 64 -23.10 4.31 2.39
C VAL A 64 -21.66 4.63 2.00
N TRP A 65 -21.44 5.21 0.81
CA TRP A 65 -20.11 5.34 0.23
C TRP A 65 -19.37 6.60 0.67
N VAL A 66 -20.09 7.68 1.03
CA VAL A 66 -19.49 8.97 1.39
C VAL A 66 -19.67 9.29 2.86
N ASN A 67 -20.89 9.24 3.37
CA ASN A 67 -21.18 9.71 4.73
C ASN A 67 -20.78 8.70 5.82
N GLN A 68 -20.75 7.42 5.47
CA GLN A 68 -20.39 6.35 6.40
C GLN A 68 -18.90 5.98 6.34
N LYS A 69 -18.30 5.82 7.52
CA LYS A 69 -16.94 5.28 7.66
C LYS A 69 -16.91 3.76 7.45
N GLY A 70 -15.72 3.24 7.16
CA GLY A 70 -15.45 1.81 7.06
C GLY A 70 -15.61 1.26 5.65
N MET A 71 -15.48 -0.06 5.56
CA MET A 71 -15.55 -0.86 4.33
C MET A 71 -16.08 -2.27 4.68
N PRO A 72 -16.70 -2.99 3.74
CA PRO A 72 -17.24 -4.31 4.01
C PRO A 72 -16.12 -5.35 4.18
N ILE A 73 -16.38 -6.38 4.97
CA ILE A 73 -15.65 -7.66 4.90
C ILE A 73 -16.42 -8.57 3.94
N ILE A 74 -15.74 -9.07 2.90
CA ILE A 74 -16.35 -9.90 1.86
C ILE A 74 -15.77 -11.32 1.95
N LYS A 75 -16.64 -12.31 2.12
CA LYS A 75 -16.29 -13.73 2.26
C LYS A 75 -16.93 -14.56 1.15
N PHE A 76 -16.30 -15.68 0.84
CA PHE A 76 -16.69 -16.57 -0.25
C PHE A 76 -16.81 -18.01 0.24
N GLU A 77 -17.86 -18.68 -0.18
CA GLU A 77 -18.13 -20.09 0.13
C GLU A 77 -18.54 -20.83 -1.14
N ILE A 78 -17.98 -22.02 -1.35
CA ILE A 78 -18.30 -22.87 -2.50
C ILE A 78 -18.91 -24.17 -2.00
N SER A 79 -20.09 -24.51 -2.53
CA SER A 79 -20.71 -25.81 -2.38
C SER A 79 -21.08 -26.33 -3.77
N ASP A 80 -20.43 -27.40 -4.22
CA ASP A 80 -20.60 -27.98 -5.55
C ASP A 80 -20.44 -26.96 -6.70
N LYS A 81 -21.55 -26.56 -7.33
CA LYS A 81 -21.59 -25.57 -8.42
C LYS A 81 -22.27 -24.28 -7.97
N GLN A 82 -22.24 -23.98 -6.68
CA GLN A 82 -22.81 -22.76 -6.14
C GLN A 82 -21.74 -21.99 -5.37
N LEU A 83 -21.51 -20.76 -5.82
CA LEU A 83 -20.73 -19.76 -5.09
C LEU A 83 -21.68 -18.88 -4.30
N THR A 84 -21.38 -18.73 -3.02
CA THR A 84 -22.07 -17.81 -2.11
C THR A 84 -21.09 -16.74 -1.66
N ILE A 85 -21.46 -15.48 -1.84
CA ILE A 85 -20.67 -14.30 -1.49
C ILE A 85 -21.41 -13.53 -0.41
N HIS A 86 -20.74 -13.28 0.71
CA HIS A 86 -21.29 -12.54 1.84
C HIS A 86 -20.53 -11.23 2.02
N GLN A 87 -21.23 -10.10 2.17
CA GLN A 87 -20.65 -8.89 2.73
C GLN A 87 -21.20 -8.61 4.12
N GLN A 88 -20.33 -8.06 4.98
CA GLN A 88 -20.68 -7.66 6.33
C GLN A 88 -20.07 -6.30 6.67
N ASP A 89 -20.88 -5.41 7.25
CA ASP A 89 -20.39 -4.20 7.91
C ASP A 89 -19.70 -4.58 9.24
N PRO A 90 -18.39 -4.33 9.41
CA PRO A 90 -17.70 -4.62 10.66
C PRO A 90 -18.26 -3.83 11.86
N TYR A 91 -18.99 -2.74 11.62
CA TYR A 91 -19.65 -1.94 12.64
C TYR A 91 -21.11 -2.32 12.91
N GLN A 92 -21.64 -3.36 12.25
CA GLN A 92 -23.00 -3.89 12.46
C GLN A 92 -24.14 -2.87 12.28
N ARG A 93 -23.97 -1.87 11.40
CA ARG A 93 -25.01 -0.86 11.12
C ARG A 93 -26.05 -1.33 10.09
N GLY A 94 -25.85 -2.50 9.48
CA GLY A 94 -26.71 -3.02 8.41
C GLY A 94 -26.46 -2.41 7.04
N LEU A 95 -25.29 -1.77 6.84
CA LEU A 95 -24.91 -1.20 5.55
C LEU A 95 -24.46 -2.30 4.57
N ASN A 96 -24.87 -2.16 3.31
CA ASN A 96 -24.36 -2.94 2.18
C ASN A 96 -23.68 -1.96 1.23
N TRP A 97 -22.56 -2.36 0.62
CA TRP A 97 -21.82 -1.58 -0.38
C TRP A 97 -22.01 -2.21 -1.76
N PRO A 98 -23.00 -1.75 -2.55
CA PRO A 98 -23.26 -2.29 -3.88
C PRO A 98 -22.06 -2.14 -4.80
N GLN A 99 -21.55 -3.24 -5.32
CA GLN A 99 -20.37 -3.22 -6.18
C GLN A 99 -20.26 -4.45 -7.07
N LYS A 100 -19.49 -4.28 -8.15
CA LYS A 100 -19.06 -5.35 -9.05
C LYS A 100 -17.56 -5.54 -8.98
N PHE A 101 -17.14 -6.79 -9.12
CA PHE A 101 -15.73 -7.22 -9.17
C PHE A 101 -15.62 -8.60 -9.82
N ASN A 102 -14.44 -8.90 -10.34
CA ASN A 102 -14.18 -10.19 -10.99
C ASN A 102 -13.70 -11.26 -10.00
N ILE A 103 -14.08 -12.50 -10.29
CA ILE A 103 -13.64 -13.70 -9.58
C ILE A 103 -13.11 -14.68 -10.63
N THR A 104 -11.89 -15.18 -10.44
CA THR A 104 -11.35 -16.24 -11.28
C THR A 104 -11.67 -17.59 -10.65
N LEU A 105 -12.42 -18.42 -11.37
CA LEU A 105 -12.71 -19.80 -11.05
C LEU A 105 -11.57 -20.68 -11.60
N CYS A 106 -10.84 -21.35 -10.73
CA CYS A 106 -9.73 -22.21 -11.15
C CYS A 106 -10.18 -23.66 -11.29
N GLY A 107 -9.67 -24.36 -12.29
CA GLY A 107 -10.07 -25.74 -12.59
C GLY A 107 -9.18 -26.39 -13.64
N THR A 108 -9.76 -27.19 -14.53
CA THR A 108 -9.04 -27.69 -15.71
C THR A 108 -8.70 -26.56 -16.69
N ARG A 109 -9.52 -25.51 -16.69
CA ARG A 109 -9.25 -24.22 -17.32
C ARG A 109 -9.80 -23.13 -16.41
N ASP A 110 -9.03 -22.06 -16.26
CA ASP A 110 -9.47 -20.92 -15.49
C ASP A 110 -10.53 -20.14 -16.25
N THR A 111 -11.55 -19.66 -15.54
CA THR A 111 -12.64 -18.86 -16.11
C THR A 111 -12.96 -17.72 -15.17
N THR A 112 -13.00 -16.50 -15.69
CA THR A 112 -13.39 -15.31 -14.92
C THR A 112 -14.89 -15.06 -15.04
N ILE A 113 -15.53 -14.79 -13.91
CA ILE A 113 -16.93 -14.33 -13.82
C ILE A 113 -16.97 -12.96 -13.13
N GLU A 114 -17.96 -12.13 -13.48
CA GLU A 114 -18.25 -10.89 -12.74
C GLU A 114 -19.33 -11.17 -11.68
N ALA A 115 -19.05 -10.82 -10.43
CA ALA A 115 -20.02 -10.85 -9.36
C ALA A 115 -20.65 -9.46 -9.19
N SER A 116 -21.98 -9.42 -9.02
CA SER A 116 -22.71 -8.21 -8.65
C SER A 116 -23.25 -8.37 -7.23
N LEU A 117 -22.60 -7.74 -6.26
CA LEU A 117 -22.94 -7.82 -4.84
C LEU A 117 -23.66 -6.54 -4.43
N THR A 118 -24.99 -6.54 -4.51
CA THR A 118 -25.86 -5.41 -4.13
C THR A 118 -26.32 -5.49 -2.68
N ASP A 119 -26.65 -6.70 -2.24
CA ASP A 119 -27.16 -7.00 -0.91
C ASP A 119 -26.10 -7.68 -0.05
N SER A 120 -26.46 -8.01 1.20
CA SER A 120 -25.60 -8.76 2.12
C SER A 120 -25.15 -10.13 1.58
N LEU A 121 -25.88 -10.69 0.62
CA LEU A 121 -25.68 -12.03 0.05
C LEU A 121 -25.85 -12.01 -1.47
N CYS A 122 -24.93 -12.66 -2.18
CA CYS A 122 -25.06 -12.99 -3.60
C CYS A 122 -24.81 -14.48 -3.82
N ARG A 123 -25.67 -15.14 -4.60
CA ARG A 123 -25.51 -16.55 -4.99
C ARG A 123 -25.37 -16.66 -6.50
N ILE A 124 -24.32 -17.36 -6.95
CA ILE A 124 -24.01 -17.52 -8.36
C ILE A 124 -23.90 -19.02 -8.67
N THR A 125 -24.65 -19.48 -9.67
CA THR A 125 -24.50 -20.83 -10.21
C THR A 125 -23.27 -20.87 -11.12
N LEU A 126 -22.33 -21.76 -10.79
CA LEU A 126 -21.05 -21.91 -11.47
C LEU A 126 -21.14 -22.88 -12.65
N PRO A 127 -20.36 -22.65 -13.73
CA PRO A 127 -20.33 -23.54 -14.89
C PRO A 127 -19.74 -24.93 -14.57
N PHE A 128 -18.83 -25.00 -13.59
CA PHE A 128 -18.20 -26.20 -13.09
C PHE A 128 -17.91 -26.05 -11.59
N THR A 129 -17.52 -27.15 -10.93
CA THR A 129 -17.04 -27.11 -9.55
C THR A 129 -15.56 -26.75 -9.57
N PRO A 130 -15.17 -25.54 -9.16
CA PRO A 130 -13.78 -25.11 -9.22
C PRO A 130 -12.96 -25.78 -8.11
N THR A 131 -11.66 -25.92 -8.34
CA THR A 131 -10.72 -26.40 -7.33
C THR A 131 -10.38 -25.31 -6.30
N ARG A 132 -10.47 -24.03 -6.70
CA ARG A 132 -10.26 -22.83 -5.89
C ARG A 132 -10.88 -21.61 -6.57
N ILE A 133 -11.02 -20.51 -5.86
CA ILE A 133 -11.46 -19.23 -6.40
C ILE A 133 -10.49 -18.12 -6.02
N LEU A 134 -10.18 -17.24 -6.96
CA LEU A 134 -9.38 -16.05 -6.71
C LEU A 134 -10.34 -14.85 -6.75
N PRO A 135 -10.67 -14.23 -5.61
CA PRO A 135 -11.56 -13.09 -5.59
C PRO A 135 -10.85 -11.80 -6.01
N ASN A 136 -11.64 -10.81 -6.44
CA ASN A 136 -11.19 -9.45 -6.78
C ASN A 136 -10.03 -9.41 -7.80
N THR A 137 -10.05 -10.28 -8.82
CA THR A 137 -8.94 -10.44 -9.78
C THR A 137 -8.79 -9.30 -10.78
N ASP A 138 -9.71 -8.34 -10.78
CA ASP A 138 -9.63 -7.06 -11.52
C ASP A 138 -9.25 -5.88 -10.63
N GLY A 139 -9.12 -6.07 -9.31
CA GLY A 139 -8.80 -5.02 -8.34
C GLY A 139 -9.86 -3.92 -8.22
N ARG A 140 -11.09 -4.15 -8.73
CA ARG A 140 -12.16 -3.14 -8.75
C ARG A 140 -13.00 -3.14 -7.47
N GLY A 141 -12.93 -4.19 -6.67
CA GLY A 141 -13.65 -4.32 -5.41
C GLY A 141 -13.13 -3.38 -4.32
N TYR A 142 -14.04 -2.90 -3.47
CA TYR A 142 -13.74 -2.12 -2.27
C TYR A 142 -14.21 -2.87 -1.02
N GLY A 143 -13.26 -3.24 -0.16
CA GLY A 143 -13.51 -4.00 1.05
C GLY A 143 -12.34 -4.92 1.38
N LEU A 144 -12.41 -5.57 2.54
CA LEU A 144 -11.50 -6.65 2.88
C LEU A 144 -12.03 -7.95 2.26
N PHE A 145 -11.43 -8.37 1.14
CA PHE A 145 -11.74 -9.64 0.49
C PHE A 145 -11.00 -10.77 1.19
N VAL A 146 -11.72 -11.65 1.87
CA VAL A 146 -11.14 -12.77 2.61
C VAL A 146 -11.29 -14.04 1.77
N PRO A 147 -10.21 -14.53 1.13
CA PRO A 147 -10.24 -15.81 0.42
C PRO A 147 -10.51 -16.97 1.38
N ASP A 148 -11.08 -18.06 0.86
CA ASP A 148 -11.15 -19.31 1.61
C ASP A 148 -9.74 -19.90 1.84
N ASN A 149 -9.61 -20.81 2.80
CA ASN A 149 -8.32 -21.35 3.22
C ASN A 149 -7.53 -22.02 2.08
N ASN A 150 -8.19 -22.74 1.17
CA ASN A 150 -7.51 -23.44 0.07
C ASN A 150 -7.01 -22.43 -0.98
N SER A 151 -7.81 -21.41 -1.26
CA SER A 151 -7.41 -20.31 -2.16
C SER A 151 -6.28 -19.47 -1.54
N LEU A 152 -6.34 -19.15 -0.25
CA LEU A 152 -5.30 -18.41 0.46
C LEU A 152 -3.96 -19.17 0.49
N HIS A 153 -3.99 -20.46 0.81
CA HIS A 153 -2.79 -21.30 0.83
C HIS A 153 -2.12 -21.30 -0.55
N TRP A 154 -2.89 -21.54 -1.61
CA TRP A 154 -2.34 -21.51 -2.97
C TRP A 154 -1.78 -20.14 -3.34
N LEU A 155 -2.48 -19.05 -2.99
CA LEU A 155 -1.99 -17.69 -3.25
C LEU A 155 -0.65 -17.41 -2.56
N LEU A 156 -0.48 -17.83 -1.31
CA LEU A 156 0.79 -17.63 -0.58
C LEU A 156 1.98 -18.37 -1.23
N GLU A 157 1.73 -19.44 -1.96
CA GLU A 157 2.77 -20.25 -2.61
C GLU A 157 2.96 -19.90 -4.10
N HIS A 158 1.91 -19.49 -4.81
CA HIS A 158 1.86 -19.51 -6.27
C HIS A 158 1.32 -18.22 -6.91
N TRP A 159 1.01 -17.16 -6.17
CA TRP A 159 0.46 -15.93 -6.77
C TRP A 159 1.34 -15.34 -7.90
N GLN A 160 2.66 -15.51 -7.82
CA GLN A 160 3.63 -15.08 -8.82
C GLN A 160 3.53 -15.83 -10.16
N GLU A 161 2.86 -16.98 -10.17
CA GLU A 161 2.62 -17.80 -11.37
C GLU A 161 1.44 -17.28 -12.21
N ILE A 162 0.65 -16.32 -11.69
CA ILE A 162 -0.45 -15.71 -12.42
C ILE A 162 0.12 -14.86 -13.56
N ASP A 163 -0.17 -15.24 -14.82
CA ASP A 163 0.37 -14.56 -16.00
C ASP A 163 -0.11 -13.10 -16.13
N ASN A 164 -1.41 -12.86 -15.89
CA ASN A 164 -2.01 -11.53 -16.04
C ASN A 164 -1.49 -10.58 -14.95
N GLU A 165 -0.76 -9.55 -15.35
CA GLU A 165 -0.11 -8.60 -14.44
C GLU A 165 -1.11 -7.83 -13.56
N THR A 166 -2.27 -7.44 -14.10
CA THR A 166 -3.32 -6.76 -13.34
C THR A 166 -3.89 -7.67 -12.26
N THR A 167 -4.18 -8.92 -12.60
CA THR A 167 -4.65 -9.91 -11.61
C THR A 167 -3.59 -10.19 -10.57
N ARG A 168 -2.34 -10.34 -10.99
CA ARG A 168 -1.20 -10.60 -10.09
C ARG A 168 -1.03 -9.44 -9.09
N GLN A 169 -1.11 -8.19 -9.53
CA GLN A 169 -1.10 -7.02 -8.65
C GLN A 169 -2.32 -6.99 -7.72
N ALA A 170 -3.52 -7.26 -8.24
CA ALA A 170 -4.76 -7.21 -7.46
C ALA A 170 -4.76 -8.24 -6.32
N VAL A 171 -4.35 -9.49 -6.59
CA VAL A 171 -4.26 -10.51 -5.54
C VAL A 171 -3.14 -10.22 -4.55
N LEU A 172 -2.02 -9.62 -4.99
CA LEU A 172 -0.94 -9.19 -4.10
C LEU A 172 -1.43 -8.11 -3.12
N MET A 173 -2.18 -7.12 -3.61
CA MET A 173 -2.81 -6.09 -2.77
C MET A 173 -3.80 -6.71 -1.78
N MET A 174 -4.70 -7.58 -2.25
CA MET A 174 -5.66 -8.28 -1.41
C MET A 174 -4.97 -9.10 -0.30
N MET A 175 -3.90 -9.83 -0.63
CA MET A 175 -3.13 -10.57 0.38
C MET A 175 -2.49 -9.63 1.39
N HIS A 176 -1.93 -8.50 0.95
CA HIS A 176 -1.35 -7.51 1.86
C HIS A 176 -2.39 -6.94 2.82
N GLU A 177 -3.60 -6.65 2.35
CA GLU A 177 -4.72 -6.21 3.19
C GLU A 177 -5.11 -7.28 4.22
N ASN A 178 -5.11 -8.56 3.84
CA ASN A 178 -5.35 -9.66 4.78
C ASN A 178 -4.20 -9.82 5.80
N TYR A 179 -2.95 -9.57 5.41
CA TYR A 179 -1.82 -9.50 6.34
C TYR A 179 -1.98 -8.34 7.34
N GLN A 180 -2.34 -7.14 6.85
CA GLN A 180 -2.61 -5.98 7.72
C GLN A 180 -3.79 -6.23 8.67
N ALA A 181 -4.82 -6.94 8.21
CA ALA A 181 -5.95 -7.40 9.01
C ALA A 181 -5.61 -8.57 9.95
N LYS A 182 -4.34 -8.99 10.03
CA LYS A 182 -3.83 -10.10 10.86
C LYS A 182 -4.44 -11.46 10.52
N GLY A 183 -4.94 -11.63 9.29
CA GLY A 183 -5.42 -12.90 8.73
C GLY A 183 -4.32 -13.77 8.12
N ILE A 184 -3.13 -13.22 7.87
CA ILE A 184 -1.96 -13.96 7.35
C ILE A 184 -0.82 -13.88 8.38
N PRO A 185 -0.22 -15.00 8.79
CA PRO A 185 0.96 -15.00 9.66
C PRO A 185 2.15 -14.27 9.03
N ASN A 186 2.94 -13.57 9.85
CA ASN A 186 4.09 -12.80 9.38
C ASN A 186 5.10 -13.62 8.56
N THR A 187 5.42 -14.84 9.03
CA THR A 187 6.36 -15.74 8.37
C THR A 187 5.85 -16.20 6.99
N ALA A 188 4.56 -16.53 6.89
CA ALA A 188 3.94 -16.91 5.62
C ALA A 188 3.94 -15.75 4.62
N TRP A 189 3.62 -14.54 5.09
CA TRP A 189 3.64 -13.36 4.23
C TRP A 189 5.04 -12.97 3.77
N MET A 190 6.03 -12.99 4.67
CA MET A 190 7.43 -12.73 4.32
C MET A 190 7.91 -13.70 3.24
N ASN A 191 7.62 -15.00 3.38
CA ASN A 191 8.00 -16.00 2.38
C ASN A 191 7.31 -15.76 1.03
N ALA A 192 6.02 -15.42 1.02
CA ALA A 192 5.28 -15.10 -0.21
C ALA A 192 5.87 -13.88 -0.95
N LEU A 193 6.29 -12.84 -0.20
CA LEU A 193 6.96 -11.66 -0.74
C LEU A 193 8.35 -11.98 -1.30
N LEU A 194 9.15 -12.75 -0.57
CA LEU A 194 10.48 -13.16 -1.01
C LEU A 194 10.41 -14.03 -2.27
N ASN A 195 9.51 -15.02 -2.32
CA ASN A 195 9.29 -15.82 -3.51
C ASN A 195 8.93 -14.96 -4.73
N GLY A 196 8.05 -13.96 -4.53
CA GLY A 196 7.67 -13.03 -5.58
C GLY A 196 8.81 -12.17 -6.07
N ILE A 197 9.62 -11.59 -5.17
CA ILE A 197 10.66 -10.63 -5.57
C ILE A 197 11.79 -11.30 -6.35
N HIS A 198 12.00 -12.61 -6.21
CA HIS A 198 12.96 -13.35 -7.02
C HIS A 198 12.52 -13.56 -8.47
N CYS A 199 11.21 -13.63 -8.71
CA CYS A 199 10.66 -14.06 -10.00
C CYS A 199 9.92 -12.95 -10.77
N GLU A 200 9.58 -11.85 -10.11
CA GLU A 200 8.78 -10.78 -10.72
C GLU A 200 9.53 -10.07 -11.86
N LYS A 201 8.80 -9.84 -12.94
CA LYS A 201 9.30 -9.26 -14.20
C LYS A 201 8.72 -7.87 -14.46
N ASN A 202 7.59 -7.55 -13.85
CA ASN A 202 6.93 -6.26 -13.94
C ASN A 202 7.51 -5.27 -12.91
N PRO A 203 8.08 -4.12 -13.34
CA PRO A 203 8.70 -3.16 -12.42
C PRO A 203 7.75 -2.55 -11.39
N LEU A 204 6.45 -2.42 -11.69
CA LEU A 204 5.46 -1.85 -10.78
C LEU A 204 5.07 -2.84 -9.68
N ILE A 205 4.92 -4.11 -10.03
CA ILE A 205 4.64 -5.18 -9.05
C ILE A 205 5.87 -5.39 -8.17
N ALA A 206 7.08 -5.43 -8.74
CA ALA A 206 8.32 -5.50 -7.97
C ALA A 206 8.45 -4.33 -7.00
N SER A 207 8.10 -3.10 -7.44
CA SER A 207 8.05 -1.95 -6.53
C SER A 207 7.04 -2.14 -5.39
N THR A 208 5.86 -2.70 -5.67
CA THR A 208 4.85 -2.99 -4.64
C THR A 208 5.40 -3.98 -3.62
N LEU A 209 6.05 -5.06 -4.06
CA LEU A 209 6.70 -6.03 -3.19
C LEU A 209 7.73 -5.38 -2.26
N THR A 210 8.61 -4.54 -2.80
CA THR A 210 9.62 -3.85 -1.97
C THR A 210 8.99 -2.99 -0.87
N ASN A 211 7.87 -2.33 -1.17
CA ASN A 211 7.14 -1.53 -0.18
C ASN A 211 6.50 -2.43 0.90
N TYR A 212 5.99 -3.60 0.52
CA TYR A 212 5.33 -4.53 1.43
C TYR A 212 6.29 -5.32 2.32
N LEU A 213 7.59 -5.31 2.03
CA LEU A 213 8.61 -5.98 2.85
C LEU A 213 8.88 -5.26 4.19
N SER A 214 8.72 -3.93 4.28
CA SER A 214 9.11 -3.16 5.48
C SER A 214 8.44 -3.67 6.77
N SER A 215 7.10 -3.73 6.80
CA SER A 215 6.36 -4.17 7.98
C SER A 215 6.72 -5.59 8.44
N PRO A 216 6.66 -6.63 7.59
CA PRO A 216 6.97 -7.98 8.04
C PRO A 216 8.42 -8.15 8.47
N LEU A 217 9.34 -7.39 7.87
CA LEU A 217 10.75 -7.40 8.23
C LEU A 217 10.96 -6.89 9.67
N GLN A 218 10.17 -5.93 10.14
CA GLN A 218 10.26 -5.44 11.54
C GLN A 218 9.79 -6.48 12.57
N GLU A 219 8.96 -7.45 12.17
CA GLU A 219 8.35 -8.44 13.07
C GLU A 219 9.10 -9.80 13.11
N ILE A 220 10.18 -9.99 12.35
CA ILE A 220 10.94 -11.26 12.36
C ILE A 220 11.99 -11.35 13.48
N SER A 221 12.35 -12.60 13.82
CA SER A 221 13.39 -12.86 14.81
C SER A 221 14.77 -12.39 14.34
N SER A 222 15.67 -12.06 15.27
CA SER A 222 17.02 -11.58 14.95
C SER A 222 17.84 -12.58 14.10
N ALA A 223 17.66 -13.88 14.32
CA ALA A 223 18.34 -14.93 13.57
C ALA A 223 17.84 -15.05 12.11
N GLU A 224 16.56 -14.83 11.86
CA GLU A 224 16.00 -14.79 10.51
C GLU A 224 16.31 -13.45 9.83
N ARG A 225 16.33 -12.36 10.60
CA ARG A 225 16.62 -11.01 10.15
C ARG A 225 17.94 -10.91 9.39
N ASP A 226 19.03 -11.44 9.96
CA ASP A 226 20.35 -11.42 9.32
C ASP A 226 20.33 -12.19 7.98
N LYS A 227 19.65 -13.33 7.89
CA LYS A 227 19.55 -14.10 6.64
C LYS A 227 18.80 -13.33 5.55
N ILE A 228 17.64 -12.78 5.90
CA ILE A 228 16.78 -12.07 4.95
C ILE A 228 17.44 -10.77 4.49
N GLU A 229 18.04 -9.99 5.40
CA GLU A 229 18.75 -8.77 5.01
C GLU A 229 19.90 -9.06 4.03
N ASN A 230 20.70 -10.10 4.30
CA ASN A 230 21.77 -10.52 3.39
C ASN A 230 21.25 -10.97 2.02
N GLU A 231 20.08 -11.60 1.97
CA GLU A 231 19.42 -11.99 0.72
C GLU A 231 18.93 -10.77 -0.06
N LEU A 232 18.22 -9.84 0.59
CA LEU A 232 17.76 -8.60 -0.01
C LEU A 232 18.93 -7.73 -0.52
N TYR A 233 20.06 -7.74 0.19
CA TYR A 233 21.26 -7.03 -0.24
C TYR A 233 21.90 -7.65 -1.48
N LYS A 234 21.93 -8.98 -1.59
CA LYS A 234 22.35 -9.64 -2.84
C LYS A 234 21.44 -9.23 -4.01
N LEU A 235 20.12 -9.27 -3.78
CA LEU A 235 19.13 -8.86 -4.78
C LEU A 235 19.26 -7.39 -5.16
N SER A 236 19.62 -6.50 -4.22
CA SER A 236 19.84 -5.09 -4.54
C SER A 236 20.96 -4.86 -5.56
N HIS A 237 21.82 -5.86 -5.79
CA HIS A 237 22.88 -5.83 -6.80
C HIS A 237 22.54 -6.65 -8.04
N SER A 238 21.89 -7.80 -7.88
CA SER A 238 21.70 -8.78 -8.98
C SER A 238 20.31 -8.78 -9.62
N HIS A 239 19.30 -8.18 -8.99
CA HIS A 239 17.93 -8.25 -9.49
C HIS A 239 17.83 -7.66 -10.91
N PRO A 240 17.13 -8.32 -11.87
CA PRO A 240 17.11 -7.89 -13.27
C PRO A 240 16.52 -6.49 -13.46
N ILE A 241 15.47 -6.15 -12.70
CA ILE A 241 14.82 -4.83 -12.73
C ILE A 241 15.67 -3.79 -11.99
N PRO A 242 16.16 -2.71 -12.65
CA PRO A 242 16.98 -1.68 -12.01
C PRO A 242 16.27 -0.88 -10.90
N SER A 243 14.98 -0.58 -11.06
CA SER A 243 14.20 0.11 -10.02
C SER A 243 14.08 -0.71 -8.75
N CYS A 244 13.91 -2.03 -8.88
CA CYS A 244 13.87 -2.94 -7.74
C CYS A 244 15.21 -2.95 -6.99
N ARG A 245 16.34 -2.95 -7.71
CA ARG A 245 17.68 -2.91 -7.09
C ARG A 245 17.85 -1.72 -6.14
N ILE A 246 17.52 -0.52 -6.61
CA ILE A 246 17.64 0.69 -5.79
C ILE A 246 16.60 0.74 -4.67
N GLN A 247 15.39 0.22 -4.88
CA GLN A 247 14.35 0.16 -3.85
C GLN A 247 14.72 -0.80 -2.72
N LEU A 248 15.28 -1.97 -3.03
CA LEU A 248 15.78 -2.91 -2.03
C LEU A 248 16.94 -2.32 -1.20
N LEU A 249 17.86 -1.60 -1.85
CA LEU A 249 18.93 -0.94 -1.12
C LEU A 249 18.38 0.16 -0.20
N ARG A 250 17.43 0.97 -0.67
CA ARG A 250 16.75 1.98 0.15
C ARG A 250 15.99 1.38 1.33
N LEU A 251 15.31 0.26 1.12
CA LEU A 251 14.66 -0.50 2.19
C LEU A 251 15.67 -0.92 3.26
N LEU A 252 16.83 -1.45 2.86
CA LEU A 252 17.88 -1.82 3.81
C LEU A 252 18.47 -0.60 4.53
N ILE A 253 18.64 0.53 3.85
CA ILE A 253 19.05 1.79 4.49
C ILE A 253 18.10 2.13 5.64
N THR A 254 16.78 2.09 5.42
CA THR A 254 15.80 2.52 6.42
C THR A 254 15.44 1.46 7.45
N GLU A 255 15.54 0.18 7.11
CA GLU A 255 15.03 -0.87 7.99
C GLU A 255 16.13 -1.70 8.65
N ALA A 256 17.36 -1.76 8.12
CA ALA A 256 18.35 -2.75 8.54
C ALA A 256 18.64 -2.73 10.05
N ALA A 257 18.64 -3.92 10.66
CA ALA A 257 18.80 -4.12 12.09
C ALA A 257 19.90 -5.15 12.45
N SER A 258 20.33 -6.00 11.51
CA SER A 258 21.42 -6.95 11.82
C SER A 258 22.77 -6.22 11.94
N PRO A 259 23.63 -6.60 12.90
CA PRO A 259 24.97 -6.01 13.02
C PRO A 259 25.80 -6.15 11.74
N THR A 260 25.69 -7.28 11.04
CA THR A 260 26.37 -7.54 9.77
C THR A 260 25.96 -6.54 8.70
N MET A 261 24.65 -6.33 8.53
CA MET A 261 24.13 -5.40 7.52
C MET A 261 24.44 -3.95 7.88
N ILE A 262 24.34 -3.56 9.16
CA ILE A 262 24.71 -2.23 9.63
C ILE A 262 26.18 -1.93 9.29
N GLN A 263 27.09 -2.87 9.55
CA GLN A 263 28.50 -2.69 9.19
C GLN A 263 28.71 -2.60 7.68
N CYS A 264 27.96 -3.40 6.90
CA CYS A 264 28.02 -3.33 5.44
C CYS A 264 27.57 -1.95 4.92
N LEU A 265 26.46 -1.43 5.43
CA LEU A 265 25.93 -0.11 5.11
C LEU A 265 26.86 1.02 5.57
N TYR A 266 27.56 0.87 6.69
CA TYR A 266 28.59 1.80 7.12
C TYR A 266 29.74 1.88 6.11
N SER A 267 30.30 0.73 5.69
CA SER A 267 31.38 0.71 4.69
C SER A 267 30.95 1.27 3.33
N LEU A 268 29.67 1.07 2.97
CA LEU A 268 29.06 1.64 1.77
C LEU A 268 29.03 3.17 1.87
N TRP A 269 28.53 3.71 2.98
CA TRP A 269 28.48 5.14 3.26
C TRP A 269 29.87 5.77 3.32
N GLU A 270 30.83 5.13 3.98
CA GLU A 270 32.19 5.63 4.15
C GLU A 270 32.88 5.85 2.80
N THR A 271 32.70 4.90 1.87
CA THR A 271 33.41 4.90 0.59
C THR A 271 32.71 5.64 -0.55
N GLU A 272 31.43 6.02 -0.40
CA GLU A 272 30.59 6.63 -1.45
C GLU A 272 30.59 5.87 -2.80
N ARG A 273 30.81 4.55 -2.76
CA ARG A 273 31.08 3.74 -3.96
C ARG A 273 29.85 3.30 -4.75
N VAL A 274 28.65 3.52 -4.24
CA VAL A 274 27.42 3.06 -4.91
C VAL A 274 26.87 4.17 -5.78
N GLN A 275 27.10 4.05 -7.09
CA GLN A 275 26.68 5.03 -8.10
C GLN A 275 25.16 5.17 -8.21
N GLN A 276 24.40 4.16 -7.79
CA GLN A 276 22.94 4.19 -7.81
C GLN A 276 22.35 5.13 -6.74
N LEU A 277 23.08 5.43 -5.66
CA LEU A 277 22.61 6.29 -4.58
C LEU A 277 22.91 7.76 -4.89
N ASN A 278 21.93 8.62 -4.65
CA ASN A 278 22.12 10.07 -4.75
C ASN A 278 22.44 10.69 -3.38
N GLU A 279 22.75 11.99 -3.35
CA GLU A 279 23.07 12.73 -2.12
C GLU A 279 22.00 12.59 -1.01
N ARG A 280 20.70 12.51 -1.37
CA ARG A 280 19.60 12.32 -0.41
C ARG A 280 19.61 10.91 0.18
N ASP A 281 19.95 9.91 -0.62
CA ASP A 281 20.09 8.53 -0.15
C ASP A 281 21.26 8.42 0.85
N TYR A 282 22.42 9.01 0.55
CA TYR A 282 23.56 9.06 1.48
C TYR A 282 23.26 9.86 2.75
N THR A 283 22.49 10.95 2.62
CA THR A 283 22.01 11.72 3.77
C THR A 283 21.12 10.88 4.68
N THR A 284 20.16 10.16 4.11
CA THR A 284 19.27 9.26 4.86
C THR A 284 20.08 8.14 5.52
N LEU A 285 21.03 7.56 4.81
CA LEU A 285 21.92 6.53 5.35
C LEU A 285 22.76 7.05 6.53
N ALA A 286 23.29 8.27 6.46
CA ALA A 286 24.03 8.86 7.57
C ALA A 286 23.15 9.05 8.82
N TYR A 287 21.89 9.47 8.66
CA TYR A 287 20.93 9.56 9.76
C TYR A 287 20.69 8.21 10.43
N GLU A 288 20.37 7.20 9.63
CA GLU A 288 20.10 5.85 10.11
C GLU A 288 21.32 5.24 10.81
N LEU A 289 22.51 5.40 10.24
CA LEU A 289 23.75 4.92 10.86
C LEU A 289 24.07 5.66 12.17
N ALA A 290 23.79 6.97 12.26
CA ALA A 290 24.01 7.72 13.49
C ALA A 290 23.12 7.25 14.66
N LEU A 291 21.91 6.77 14.34
CA LEU A 291 21.01 6.16 15.32
C LEU A 291 21.43 4.73 15.69
N ARG A 292 21.92 3.96 14.72
CA ARG A 292 22.28 2.54 14.90
C ARG A 292 23.69 2.32 15.45
N ILE A 293 24.58 3.31 15.31
CA ILE A 293 25.96 3.30 15.81
C ILE A 293 26.23 4.59 16.62
N PRO A 294 25.62 4.76 17.81
CA PRO A 294 25.63 6.04 18.52
C PRO A 294 27.04 6.57 18.84
N GLU A 295 27.99 5.68 19.09
CA GLU A 295 29.39 6.02 19.39
C GLU A 295 30.09 6.74 18.22
N GLN A 296 29.70 6.43 16.99
CA GLN A 296 30.23 7.06 15.77
C GLN A 296 29.30 8.12 15.19
N GLY A 297 28.07 8.26 15.71
CA GLY A 297 27.03 9.07 15.11
C GLY A 297 27.43 10.54 14.89
N LYS A 298 28.16 11.14 15.84
CA LYS A 298 28.64 12.53 15.69
C LYS A 298 29.59 12.68 14.50
N GLU A 299 30.53 11.76 14.33
CA GLU A 299 31.52 11.78 13.24
C GLU A 299 30.86 11.49 11.90
N ILE A 300 29.92 10.54 11.85
CA ILE A 300 29.12 10.21 10.67
C ILE A 300 28.37 11.45 10.18
N LEU A 301 27.64 12.12 11.07
CA LEU A 301 26.87 13.32 10.72
C LEU A 301 27.78 14.48 10.29
N GLN A 302 28.91 14.68 10.97
CA GLN A 302 29.88 15.73 10.59
C GLN A 302 30.48 15.48 9.20
N THR A 303 30.82 14.24 8.89
CA THR A 303 31.36 13.83 7.59
C THR A 303 30.31 14.02 6.51
N GLN A 304 29.08 13.55 6.72
CA GLN A 304 28.01 13.69 5.74
C GLN A 304 27.66 15.17 5.49
N ARG A 305 27.67 16.00 6.53
CA ARG A 305 27.45 17.45 6.39
C ARG A 305 28.45 18.09 5.42
N GLN A 306 29.71 17.67 5.42
CA GLN A 306 30.75 18.21 4.52
C GLN A 306 30.55 17.77 3.06
N ARG A 307 29.85 16.65 2.83
CA ARG A 307 29.52 16.12 1.50
C ARG A 307 28.31 16.80 0.86
N ILE A 308 27.52 17.56 1.62
CA ILE A 308 26.31 18.23 1.10
C ILE A 308 26.67 19.62 0.60
N HIS A 309 26.50 19.84 -0.71
CA HIS A 309 26.87 21.11 -1.35
C HIS A 309 25.67 22.03 -1.60
N ASN A 310 24.47 21.46 -1.72
CA ASN A 310 23.27 22.27 -1.91
C ASN A 310 22.89 23.00 -0.60
N PRO A 311 22.74 24.34 -0.61
CA PRO A 311 22.53 25.12 0.61
C PRO A 311 21.19 24.84 1.30
N ASP A 312 20.13 24.52 0.55
CA ASP A 312 18.83 24.19 1.13
C ASP A 312 18.86 22.82 1.80
N ARG A 313 19.51 21.84 1.17
CA ARG A 313 19.73 20.51 1.75
C ARG A 313 20.65 20.56 2.96
N LEU A 314 21.66 21.43 2.95
CA LEU A 314 22.54 21.62 4.09
C LEU A 314 21.76 22.19 5.30
N ARG A 315 20.89 23.18 5.07
CA ARG A 315 20.01 23.71 6.13
C ARG A 315 19.03 22.65 6.63
N GLN A 316 18.43 21.87 5.74
CA GLN A 316 17.60 20.73 6.12
C GLN A 316 18.39 19.72 6.96
N PHE A 317 19.63 19.41 6.56
CA PHE A 317 20.50 18.49 7.27
C PHE A 317 20.84 18.98 8.69
N ASP A 318 21.23 20.25 8.81
CA ASP A 318 21.54 20.87 10.10
C ASP A 318 20.32 20.89 11.04
N PHE A 319 19.12 20.99 10.48
CA PHE A 319 17.89 20.91 11.26
C PHE A 319 17.60 19.47 11.74
N ILE A 320 17.60 18.49 10.83
CA ILE A 320 17.20 17.10 11.11
C ILE A 320 18.26 16.37 11.96
N SER A 321 19.54 16.57 11.68
CA SER A 321 20.65 15.87 12.36
C SER A 321 20.68 16.08 13.88
N ARG A 322 20.08 17.18 14.38
CA ARG A 322 19.89 17.43 15.82
C ARG A 322 19.06 16.33 16.51
N ALA A 323 18.14 15.71 15.78
CA ALA A 323 17.30 14.62 16.26
C ALA A 323 17.92 13.24 16.06
N MET A 324 19.07 13.14 15.38
CA MET A 324 19.71 11.85 15.07
C MET A 324 20.62 11.43 16.22
N THR A 325 20.01 11.19 17.39
CA THR A 325 20.71 10.77 18.60
C THR A 325 19.91 9.71 19.34
N ALA A 326 20.61 8.72 19.91
CA ALA A 326 20.01 7.71 20.80
C ALA A 326 19.75 8.25 22.23
N ASP A 327 20.21 9.46 22.54
CA ASP A 327 20.04 10.11 23.84
C ASP A 327 18.63 10.73 23.96
N THR A 328 17.75 10.06 24.70
CA THR A 328 16.35 10.46 24.86
C THR A 328 16.20 11.81 25.56
N LEU A 329 17.13 12.21 26.44
CA LEU A 329 17.06 13.50 27.13
C LEU A 329 17.40 14.65 26.17
N LYS A 330 18.35 14.45 25.26
CA LYS A 330 18.64 15.42 24.19
C LYS A 330 17.47 15.54 23.22
N LEU A 331 16.82 14.43 22.87
CA LEU A 331 15.59 14.43 22.08
C LEU A 331 14.49 15.22 22.77
N ASP A 332 14.21 14.96 24.05
CA ASP A 332 13.20 15.68 24.83
C ASP A 332 13.49 17.18 24.86
N SER A 333 14.75 17.55 25.09
CA SER A 333 15.18 18.95 25.09
C SER A 333 14.97 19.60 23.71
N LEU A 334 15.28 18.88 22.63
CA LEU A 334 15.04 19.33 21.26
C LEU A 334 13.54 19.56 21.04
N PHE A 335 12.69 18.57 21.30
CA PHE A 335 11.24 18.69 21.10
C PHE A 335 10.62 19.81 21.95
N ARG A 336 11.06 19.99 23.20
CA ARG A 336 10.63 21.14 24.03
C ARG A 336 11.06 22.47 23.42
N SER A 337 12.27 22.55 22.85
CA SER A 337 12.71 23.78 22.16
C SER A 337 11.83 24.11 20.95
N LEU A 338 11.34 23.10 20.21
CA LEU A 338 10.47 23.27 19.04
C LEU A 338 9.04 23.76 19.40
N LEU A 339 8.68 23.80 20.69
CA LEU A 339 7.44 24.46 21.14
C LEU A 339 7.51 25.98 20.98
N GLN A 340 8.71 26.56 20.99
CA GLN A 340 8.93 27.98 20.73
C GLN A 340 8.95 28.23 19.22
N ALA A 341 8.11 29.17 18.77
CA ALA A 341 7.90 29.43 17.33
C ALA A 341 9.20 29.79 16.57
N GLU A 342 10.13 30.47 17.23
CA GLU A 342 11.44 30.84 16.68
C GLU A 342 12.32 29.64 16.33
N ASN A 343 12.14 28.51 17.02
CA ASN A 343 12.90 27.27 16.80
C ASN A 343 12.24 26.34 15.76
N ARG A 344 11.07 26.72 15.24
CA ARG A 344 10.30 25.99 14.21
C ARG A 344 9.80 26.90 13.10
N ARG A 345 10.60 27.90 12.70
CA ARG A 345 10.28 28.74 11.53
C ARG A 345 9.90 27.86 10.35
N ILE A 346 9.04 28.39 9.48
CA ILE A 346 8.58 27.69 8.27
C ILE A 346 9.80 27.48 7.38
N GLU A 347 10.42 26.33 7.54
CA GLU A 347 11.46 25.87 6.66
C GLU A 347 10.77 25.16 5.49
N PRO A 348 11.10 25.48 4.23
CA PRO A 348 10.40 24.97 3.05
C PRO A 348 10.52 23.45 2.83
N TRP A 349 11.16 22.74 3.76
CA TRP A 349 11.39 21.29 3.74
C TRP A 349 10.66 20.53 4.87
N ALA A 350 9.86 21.23 5.69
CA ALA A 350 9.10 20.66 6.82
C ALA A 350 7.61 20.48 6.50
#